data_AF-A0A4Q4STW4-F1
#
_entry.id   AF-A0A4Q4STW4-F1
#
_cell.length_a   1.000
_cell.length_b   1.000
_cell.length_c   1.000
_cell.angle_alpha   90.00
_cell.angle_beta   90.00
_cell.angle_gamma   90.00
#
_symmetry.space_group_name_H-M   'P 1'
#
loop_
_entity.id
_entity.type
_entity.pdbx_description
1 polymer ?
#
loop_
_entity_poly.entity_id
_entity_poly.type
_entity_poly.pdbx_seq_one_letter_code
_entity_poly.pdbx_strand_id
1 'polypeptide(L)'
;MRFSSLAAAAAACAGLASGHAIFVQLEADGTTYPVSHCVRTPSYDGPISDVSSNSLACNGPPNDQPKATDAVLDVTAGSTVIAVWRHTLDSGPEDVMDSSHLGPTLAYLKKVEDATSDSGVGNGC
;
A
#
# COMPACT_ATOMS: atom_id res chain seq x y z
N MET A 1 -23.42 28.43 -8.92
CA MET A 1 -22.11 28.47 -9.61
C MET A 1 -20.90 28.74 -8.70
N ARG A 2 -21.04 28.88 -7.36
CA ARG A 2 -19.90 29.12 -6.45
C ARG A 2 -19.28 27.87 -5.80
N PHE A 3 -19.92 26.71 -5.94
CA PHE A 3 -19.40 25.42 -5.43
C PHE A 3 -18.54 24.66 -6.45
N SER A 4 -18.65 24.98 -7.74
CA SER A 4 -17.89 24.31 -8.80
C SER A 4 -16.40 24.65 -8.80
N SER A 5 -16.02 25.80 -8.25
CA SER A 5 -14.63 26.27 -8.24
C SER A 5 -13.77 25.58 -7.18
N LEU A 6 -14.36 25.07 -6.09
CA LEU A 6 -13.66 24.34 -5.03
C LEU A 6 -13.40 22.88 -5.40
N ALA A 7 -14.34 22.22 -6.10
CA ALA A 7 -14.17 20.85 -6.58
C ALA A 7 -13.09 20.75 -7.67
N ALA A 8 -12.97 21.77 -8.53
CA ALA A 8 -11.95 21.81 -9.58
C ALA A 8 -10.52 21.96 -9.01
N ALA A 9 -10.35 22.62 -7.86
CA ALA A 9 -9.05 22.78 -7.22
C ALA A 9 -8.56 21.49 -6.52
N ALA A 10 -9.47 20.69 -5.94
CA ALA A 10 -9.13 19.39 -5.37
C ALA A 10 -8.76 18.35 -6.45
N ALA A 11 -9.43 18.40 -7.61
CA ALA A 11 -9.11 17.54 -8.75
C ALA A 11 -7.76 17.88 -9.40
N ALA A 12 -7.32 19.14 -9.34
CA ALA A 12 -6.03 19.58 -9.89
C ALA A 12 -4.81 19.13 -9.05
N CYS A 13 -5.03 18.70 -7.80
CA CYS A 13 -4.00 18.08 -6.95
C CYS A 13 -3.94 16.56 -7.08
N ALA A 14 -4.68 15.94 -8.02
CA ALA A 14 -4.38 14.60 -8.51
C ALA A 14 -3.08 14.65 -9.34
N GLY A 15 -1.99 15.10 -8.72
CA GLY A 15 -0.66 14.90 -9.24
C GLY A 15 -0.48 13.41 -9.46
N LEU A 16 0.08 13.04 -10.60
CA LEU A 16 0.48 11.67 -10.89
C LEU A 16 1.40 11.22 -9.74
N ALA A 17 0.88 10.43 -8.81
CA ALA A 17 1.69 9.81 -7.78
C ALA A 17 2.65 8.88 -8.52
N SER A 18 3.91 9.30 -8.63
CA SER A 18 4.92 8.60 -9.42
C SER A 18 6.01 7.97 -8.53
N GLY A 19 5.66 7.57 -7.30
CA GLY A 19 6.58 6.95 -6.35
C GLY A 19 6.98 5.53 -6.74
N HIS A 20 8.26 5.20 -6.51
CA HIS A 20 8.80 3.86 -6.65
C HIS A 20 9.26 3.34 -5.29
N ALA A 21 8.41 2.56 -4.63
CA ALA A 21 8.66 1.93 -3.34
C ALA A 21 7.63 0.84 -3.05
N ILE A 22 8.02 -0.17 -2.28
CA ILE A 22 7.18 -1.30 -1.87
C ILE A 22 7.14 -1.36 -0.33
N PHE A 23 5.96 -1.57 0.23
CA PHE A 23 5.81 -2.03 1.62
C PHE A 23 6.15 -3.53 1.64
N VAL A 24 7.34 -3.87 2.14
CA VAL A 24 7.91 -5.22 1.96
C VAL A 24 7.75 -6.14 3.17
N GLN A 25 7.64 -5.58 4.37
CA GLN A 25 7.62 -6.34 5.63
C GLN A 25 6.90 -5.57 6.73
N LEU A 26 6.21 -6.29 7.61
CA LEU A 26 5.48 -5.72 8.74
C LEU A 26 6.23 -6.02 10.05
N GLU A 27 6.31 -5.03 10.93
CA GLU A 27 6.66 -5.22 12.32
C GLU A 27 5.40 -5.18 13.17
N ALA A 28 5.22 -6.17 14.05
CA ALA A 28 4.17 -6.19 15.05
C ALA A 28 4.73 -6.74 16.36
N ASP A 29 4.28 -6.17 17.48
CA ASP A 29 4.64 -6.59 18.84
C ASP A 29 6.17 -6.77 19.04
N GLY A 30 6.95 -5.87 18.43
CA GLY A 30 8.42 -5.83 18.50
C GLY A 30 9.15 -6.86 17.64
N THR A 31 8.43 -7.61 16.80
CA THR A 31 9.02 -8.58 15.86
C THR A 31 8.87 -8.10 14.43
N THR A 32 10.00 -7.94 13.75
CA THR A 32 10.04 -7.65 12.30
C THR A 32 10.00 -8.96 11.52
N TYR A 33 8.95 -9.17 10.73
CA TYR A 33 8.79 -10.39 9.95
C TYR A 33 9.61 -10.34 8.64
N PRO A 34 9.94 -11.50 8.04
CA PRO A 34 10.66 -11.54 6.77
C PRO A 34 9.92 -10.82 5.64
N VAL A 35 10.67 -10.39 4.62
CA VAL A 35 10.12 -9.81 3.39
C VAL A 35 9.03 -10.72 2.81
N SER A 36 7.90 -10.12 2.43
CA SER A 36 6.70 -10.78 1.89
C SER A 36 5.99 -11.76 2.83
N HIS A 37 6.36 -11.81 4.12
CA HIS A 37 5.61 -12.57 5.12
C HIS A 37 4.33 -11.80 5.51
N CYS A 38 3.15 -12.39 5.29
CA CYS A 38 1.84 -11.78 5.54
C CYS A 38 1.56 -10.48 4.74
N VAL A 39 2.41 -10.11 3.78
CA VAL A 39 2.24 -8.93 2.92
C VAL A 39 2.18 -9.40 1.47
N ARG A 40 1.14 -8.98 0.75
CA ARG A 40 0.99 -9.26 -0.69
C ARG A 40 1.83 -8.27 -1.48
N THR A 41 3.09 -8.60 -1.70
CA THR A 41 4.06 -7.74 -2.37
C THR A 41 4.02 -7.91 -3.90
N PRO A 42 4.04 -6.82 -4.68
CA PRO A 42 4.43 -6.88 -6.09
C PRO A 42 5.94 -7.09 -6.21
N SER A 43 6.41 -7.52 -7.38
CA SER A 43 7.83 -7.62 -7.71
C SER A 43 8.37 -6.37 -8.42
N TYR A 44 7.50 -5.62 -9.08
CA TYR A 44 7.82 -4.30 -9.63
C TYR A 44 7.32 -3.19 -8.70
N ASP A 45 8.15 -2.16 -8.50
CA ASP A 45 7.94 -1.05 -7.56
C ASP A 45 7.21 0.15 -8.18
N GLY A 46 6.71 0.02 -9.40
CA GLY A 46 6.00 1.07 -10.10
C GLY A 46 4.70 1.53 -9.43
N PRO A 47 4.24 2.76 -9.72
CA PRO A 47 3.04 3.33 -9.10
C PRO A 47 1.73 2.81 -9.73
N ILE A 48 0.65 2.89 -8.95
CA ILE A 48 -0.73 2.87 -9.47
C ILE A 48 -1.21 4.31 -9.62
N SER A 49 -1.48 4.75 -10.85
CA SER A 49 -1.86 6.14 -11.16
C SER A 49 -3.35 6.33 -11.41
N ASP A 50 -4.07 5.29 -11.86
CA ASP A 50 -5.51 5.34 -12.06
C ASP A 50 -6.27 5.02 -10.77
N VAL A 51 -6.77 6.06 -10.12
CA VAL A 51 -7.54 5.95 -8.87
C VAL A 51 -8.91 5.30 -9.03
N SER A 52 -9.38 5.07 -10.26
CA SER A 52 -10.61 4.34 -10.54
C SER A 52 -10.38 2.83 -10.72
N SER A 53 -9.12 2.40 -10.80
CA SER A 53 -8.76 0.98 -10.95
C SER A 53 -8.93 0.21 -9.64
N ASN A 54 -9.35 -1.04 -9.75
CA ASN A 54 -9.34 -2.00 -8.64
C ASN A 54 -7.95 -2.21 -8.04
N SER A 55 -6.88 -1.96 -8.82
CA SER A 55 -5.50 -2.05 -8.34
C SER A 55 -5.16 -0.99 -7.28
N LEU A 56 -5.99 0.04 -7.10
CA LEU A 56 -5.82 0.98 -5.99
C LEU A 56 -6.03 0.30 -4.62
N ALA A 57 -6.82 -0.78 -4.54
CA ALA A 57 -7.13 -1.44 -3.28
C ALA A 57 -5.91 -2.17 -2.68
N CYS A 58 -5.22 -3.00 -3.47
CA CYS A 58 -4.13 -3.87 -3.00
C CYS A 58 -3.04 -4.08 -4.07
N ASN A 59 -2.80 -3.09 -4.95
CA ASN A 59 -1.88 -3.17 -6.09
C ASN A 59 -2.37 -4.17 -7.19
N GLY A 60 -1.60 -4.32 -8.26
CA GLY A 60 -1.92 -5.12 -9.45
C GLY A 60 -1.63 -4.33 -10.74
N PRO A 61 -2.26 -4.67 -11.88
CA PRO A 61 -2.03 -4.02 -13.17
C PRO A 61 -2.03 -2.48 -13.08
N PRO A 62 -1.01 -1.79 -13.65
CA PRO A 62 -0.01 -2.30 -14.60
C PRO A 62 1.15 -3.09 -13.97
N ASN A 63 1.26 -3.13 -12.65
CA ASN A 63 2.24 -3.97 -11.98
C ASN A 63 1.81 -5.45 -12.02
N ASP A 64 2.70 -6.34 -11.59
CA ASP A 64 2.35 -7.73 -11.39
C ASP A 64 1.31 -7.90 -10.28
N GLN A 65 0.45 -8.91 -10.43
CA GLN A 65 -0.51 -9.26 -9.40
C GLN A 65 0.26 -9.77 -8.17
N PRO A 66 0.13 -9.10 -7.01
CA PRO A 66 0.83 -9.53 -5.82
C PRO A 66 0.46 -10.95 -5.45
N LYS A 67 1.46 -11.75 -5.05
CA LYS A 67 1.20 -13.14 -4.68
C LYS A 67 0.35 -13.18 -3.40
N ALA A 68 -0.65 -14.04 -3.41
CA ALA A 68 -1.34 -14.41 -2.19
C ALA A 68 -0.34 -15.03 -1.20
N THR A 69 -0.57 -14.79 0.08
CA THR A 69 0.20 -15.36 1.17
C THR A 69 -0.77 -16.13 2.06
N ASP A 70 -0.42 -17.37 2.39
CA ASP A 70 -1.20 -18.20 3.31
C ASP A 70 -0.94 -17.82 4.78
N ALA A 71 -0.01 -16.89 5.02
CA ALA A 71 0.34 -16.42 6.33
C ALA A 71 -0.57 -15.26 6.77
N VAL A 72 -1.10 -15.37 7.99
CA VAL A 72 -1.87 -14.32 8.67
C VAL A 72 -1.11 -13.95 9.93
N LEU A 73 -0.95 -12.66 10.17
CA LEU A 73 -0.28 -12.14 11.36
C LEU A 73 -1.31 -11.76 12.42
N ASP A 74 -1.20 -12.35 13.60
CA ASP A 74 -1.96 -11.91 14.78
C ASP A 74 -1.36 -10.60 15.31
N VAL A 75 -2.18 -9.57 15.44
CA VAL A 75 -1.80 -8.25 15.95
C VAL A 75 -2.70 -7.88 17.12
N THR A 76 -2.09 -7.50 18.24
CA THR A 76 -2.83 -7.07 19.43
C THR A 76 -3.56 -5.75 19.17
N ALA A 77 -4.89 -5.73 19.36
CA ALA A 77 -5.67 -4.49 19.20
C ALA A 77 -5.16 -3.38 20.14
N GLY A 78 -4.89 -2.20 19.58
CA GLY A 78 -4.31 -1.06 20.30
C GLY A 78 -2.78 -1.07 20.40
N SER A 79 -2.10 -2.12 19.90
CA SER A 79 -0.65 -2.07 19.73
C SER A 79 -0.25 -1.31 18.46
N THR A 80 1.04 -0.97 18.38
CA THR A 80 1.62 -0.30 17.22
C THR A 80 2.18 -1.33 16.26
N VAL A 81 1.93 -1.14 14.97
CA VAL A 81 2.60 -1.87 13.88
C VAL A 81 3.44 -0.91 13.04
N ILE A 82 4.50 -1.42 12.41
CA ILE A 82 5.36 -0.64 11.50
C ILE A 82 5.34 -1.29 10.12
N ALA A 83 4.73 -0.62 9.15
CA ALA A 83 4.88 -0.98 7.75
C ALA A 83 6.25 -0.49 7.27
N VAL A 84 7.14 -1.42 6.92
CA VAL A 84 8.51 -1.10 6.50
C VAL A 84 8.57 -1.04 4.97
N TRP A 85 9.03 0.10 4.46
CA TRP A 85 9.14 0.40 3.04
C TRP A 85 10.58 0.26 2.54
N ARG A 86 10.73 -0.17 1.29
CA ARG A 86 11.99 -0.33 0.56
C ARG A 86 11.79 0.03 -0.91
N HIS A 87 12.85 0.41 -1.60
CA HIS A 87 12.77 0.71 -3.03
C HIS A 87 12.40 -0.57 -3.81
N THR A 88 13.09 -1.68 -3.54
CA THR A 88 12.78 -3.02 -4.08
C THR A 88 12.67 -4.06 -2.96
N LEU A 89 12.32 -5.32 -3.30
CA LEU A 89 12.24 -6.43 -2.34
C LEU A 89 13.59 -6.77 -1.67
N ASP A 90 14.72 -6.43 -2.31
CA ASP A 90 16.07 -6.74 -1.85
C ASP A 90 16.83 -5.49 -1.35
N SER A 91 16.19 -4.31 -1.35
CA SER A 91 16.82 -3.05 -0.94
C SER A 91 17.04 -2.96 0.58
N GLY A 92 18.12 -2.29 0.98
CA GLY A 92 18.48 -2.02 2.38
C GLY A 92 17.72 -0.82 3.00
N PRO A 93 17.86 -0.56 4.30
CA PRO A 93 17.17 0.54 5.00
C PRO A 93 17.56 1.95 4.52
N GLU A 94 18.71 2.10 3.88
CA GLU A 94 19.16 3.33 3.23
C GLU A 94 18.53 3.57 1.85
N ASP A 95 17.82 2.58 1.29
CA ASP A 95 17.21 2.62 -0.04
C ASP A 95 15.71 2.35 0.06
N VAL A 96 14.96 3.41 0.43
CA VAL A 96 13.52 3.34 0.70
C VAL A 96 12.70 3.85 -0.48
N MET A 97 12.94 5.09 -0.89
CA MET A 97 12.28 5.78 -2.00
C MET A 97 13.14 6.98 -2.36
N ASP A 98 13.15 7.40 -3.62
CA ASP A 98 13.85 8.61 -4.03
C ASP A 98 13.27 9.85 -3.28
N SER A 99 14.17 10.63 -2.67
CA SER A 99 13.86 11.81 -1.86
C SER A 99 12.99 12.89 -2.54
N SER A 100 12.93 12.90 -3.87
CA SER A 100 12.08 13.82 -4.64
C SER A 100 10.58 13.49 -4.55
N HIS A 101 10.22 12.28 -4.11
CA HIS A 101 8.82 11.81 -4.02
C HIS A 101 8.14 12.26 -2.74
N LEU A 102 7.97 13.58 -2.62
CA LEU A 102 7.30 14.21 -1.49
C LEU A 102 5.79 14.00 -1.57
N GLY A 103 5.21 13.42 -0.53
CA GLY A 103 3.78 13.14 -0.45
C GLY A 103 3.34 12.66 0.93
N PRO A 104 2.03 12.45 1.13
CA PRO A 104 1.50 11.88 2.36
C PRO A 104 1.73 10.37 2.45
N THR A 105 1.69 9.83 3.67
CA THR A 105 1.54 8.39 3.93
C THR A 105 0.15 8.11 4.51
N LEU A 106 -0.47 7.01 4.09
CA LEU A 106 -1.83 6.63 4.51
C LEU A 106 -1.85 5.13 4.84
N ALA A 107 -2.73 4.74 5.76
CA ALA A 107 -3.00 3.35 6.11
C ALA A 107 -4.50 3.16 6.34
N TYR A 108 -5.01 1.97 5.99
CA TYR A 108 -6.42 1.63 6.08
C TYR A 108 -6.57 0.20 6.60
N LEU A 109 -7.70 -0.07 7.24
CA LEU A 109 -8.12 -1.42 7.64
C LEU A 109 -9.48 -1.73 7.01
N LYS A 110 -9.63 -2.96 6.52
CA LYS A 110 -10.88 -3.52 6.03
C LYS A 110 -11.16 -4.80 6.81
N LYS A 111 -12.35 -4.92 7.41
CA LYS A 111 -12.78 -6.20 7.97
C LYS A 111 -13.08 -7.16 6.82
N VAL A 112 -12.47 -8.33 6.85
CA VAL A 112 -12.67 -9.42 5.86
C VAL A 112 -13.06 -10.70 6.58
N GLU A 113 -13.71 -11.62 5.87
CA GLU A 113 -13.98 -12.97 6.39
C GLU A 113 -12.70 -13.80 6.47
N ASP A 114 -11.87 -13.72 5.43
CA ASP A 114 -10.59 -14.42 5.31
C ASP A 114 -9.53 -13.52 4.66
N ALA A 115 -8.46 -13.22 5.41
CA ALA A 115 -7.37 -12.35 4.97
C ALA A 115 -6.45 -12.98 3.92
N THR A 116 -6.50 -14.30 3.73
CA THR A 116 -5.70 -15.00 2.71
C THR A 116 -6.33 -14.92 1.33
N SER A 117 -7.67 -14.76 1.25
CA SER A 117 -8.42 -14.88 -0.01
C SER A 117 -9.20 -13.61 -0.44
N ASP A 118 -9.54 -12.68 0.47
CA ASP A 118 -10.25 -11.44 0.08
C ASP A 118 -9.38 -10.57 -0.83
N SER A 119 -9.90 -10.14 -1.98
CA SER A 119 -9.16 -9.33 -2.96
C SER A 119 -8.85 -7.89 -2.53
N GLY A 120 -9.43 -7.42 -1.43
CA GLY A 120 -9.38 -6.03 -0.98
C GLY A 120 -10.39 -5.12 -1.69
N VAL A 121 -10.77 -5.45 -2.93
CA VAL A 121 -11.68 -4.67 -3.78
C VAL A 121 -13.10 -4.58 -3.17
N GLY A 122 -13.77 -3.45 -3.42
CA GLY A 122 -15.16 -3.21 -3.04
C GLY A 122 -15.30 -2.32 -1.81
N ASN A 123 -16.52 -2.24 -1.29
CA ASN A 123 -16.79 -1.43 -0.10
C ASN A 123 -16.16 -2.10 1.14
N GLY A 124 -15.54 -1.28 1.99
CA GLY A 124 -15.32 -1.65 3.39
C GLY A 124 -16.64 -1.53 4.16
N CYS A 125 -16.82 -2.38 5.17
CA CYS A 125 -17.91 -2.24 6.13
C CYS A 125 -17.70 -1.01 7.02
#